data_AF-A0A6C0HZP8-F1
#
_entry.id   AF-A0A6C0HZP8-F1
#
_cell.length_a   1.000
_cell.length_b   1.000
_cell.length_c   1.000
_cell.angle_alpha   90.00
_cell.angle_beta   90.00
_cell.angle_gamma   90.00
#
_symmetry.space_group_name_H-M   'P 1'
#
loop_
_entity.id
_entity.type
_entity.pdbx_description
1 polymer ?
#
loop_
_entity_poly.entity_id
_entity_poly.type
_entity_poly.pdbx_seq_one_letter_code
_entity_poly.pdbx_strand_id
1 'polypeptide(L)'
;MSTNIETPEILHNLNQITKKPDIVFWSENPNILFQKDMILEFFPIETMGYNQKLNAISRAVLLLTILSFLFTRNLRILIIGSITLASIYLLYIYKKREQEKKESKSPERKIESFENPALEVLNHYQKDPATFDNPSSTNPFSNVLIPDYDFNPKKKPAPPSFNQNINDSILNNAKKMVQDANPGQPDIADKLFKDLGEQFIFEQSLQPFYSNPATTIPNDQAGFADFCYGSMVSCKEGNLFACARNLDRHTN
;
A
#
# COMPACT_ATOMS: atom_id res chain seq x y z
N MET A 1 -19.16 29.60 -33.87
CA MET A 1 -17.98 29.07 -34.59
C MET A 1 -16.97 28.70 -33.53
N SER A 2 -16.80 27.40 -33.33
CA SER A 2 -16.12 26.79 -32.20
C SER A 2 -14.63 27.12 -32.21
N THR A 3 -14.12 27.77 -31.17
CA THR A 3 -12.68 27.91 -30.94
C THR A 3 -12.19 26.64 -30.26
N ASN A 4 -11.58 25.77 -31.07
CA ASN A 4 -10.96 24.54 -30.61
C ASN A 4 -9.83 24.83 -29.61
N ILE A 5 -9.85 24.06 -28.53
CA ILE A 5 -8.92 24.09 -27.43
C ILE A 5 -7.73 23.19 -27.82
N GLU A 6 -6.58 23.80 -28.15
CA GLU A 6 -5.29 23.12 -28.31
C GLU A 6 -4.62 22.94 -26.94
N THR A 7 -4.99 21.91 -26.17
CA THR A 7 -4.40 21.67 -24.82
C THR A 7 -4.03 20.21 -24.46
N PRO A 8 -3.54 19.35 -25.37
CA PRO A 8 -2.83 18.13 -24.95
C PRO A 8 -1.30 18.17 -25.19
N GLU A 9 -0.83 18.91 -26.20
CA GLU A 9 0.58 18.87 -26.64
C GLU A 9 1.53 19.73 -25.77
N ILE A 10 1.02 20.84 -25.23
CA ILE A 10 1.79 21.75 -24.35
C ILE A 10 1.99 21.13 -22.96
N LEU A 11 0.99 20.42 -22.43
CA LEU A 11 1.08 19.71 -21.15
C LEU A 11 2.05 18.53 -21.21
N HIS A 12 2.07 17.81 -22.34
CA HIS A 12 3.05 16.75 -22.58
C HIS A 12 4.48 17.29 -22.63
N ASN A 13 4.71 18.44 -23.27
CA ASN A 13 6.02 19.09 -23.32
C ASN A 13 6.48 19.63 -21.96
N LEU A 14 5.59 20.19 -21.14
CA LEU A 14 5.93 20.64 -19.78
C LEU A 14 6.38 19.49 -18.86
N ASN A 15 5.78 18.31 -19.01
CA ASN A 15 6.16 17.11 -18.26
C ASN A 15 7.50 16.50 -18.69
N GLN A 16 7.97 16.78 -19.91
CA GLN A 16 9.30 16.34 -20.35
C GLN A 16 10.42 17.24 -19.82
N ILE A 17 10.13 18.51 -19.53
CA ILE A 17 11.12 19.50 -19.06
C ILE A 17 11.52 19.27 -17.60
N THR A 18 10.73 18.54 -16.80
CA THR A 18 10.95 18.35 -15.35
C THR A 18 11.57 17.01 -14.94
N LYS A 19 11.97 16.14 -15.88
CA LYS A 19 12.58 14.86 -15.52
C LYS A 19 14.06 15.05 -15.18
N LYS A 20 14.35 15.32 -13.90
CA LYS A 20 15.72 15.39 -13.36
C LYS A 20 16.48 14.12 -13.77
N PRO A 21 17.73 14.21 -14.27
CA PRO A 21 18.49 13.04 -14.70
C PRO A 21 18.65 12.05 -13.56
N ASP A 22 18.50 10.76 -13.86
CA ASP A 22 18.71 9.70 -12.88
C ASP A 22 20.20 9.62 -12.53
N ILE A 23 20.51 9.78 -11.24
CA ILE A 23 21.88 9.87 -10.76
C ILE A 23 22.32 8.49 -10.31
N VAL A 24 23.42 8.02 -10.88
CA VAL A 24 24.02 6.73 -10.54
C VAL A 24 24.69 6.80 -9.16
N PHE A 25 24.66 5.70 -8.42
CA PHE A 25 25.36 5.60 -7.13
C PHE A 25 26.89 5.55 -7.32
N TRP A 26 27.63 6.13 -6.36
CA TRP A 26 29.08 6.33 -6.49
C TRP A 26 29.92 5.05 -6.63
N SER A 27 29.40 3.87 -6.25
CA SER A 27 30.14 2.61 -6.46
C SER A 27 30.23 2.23 -7.94
N GLU A 28 29.27 2.66 -8.77
CA GLU A 28 29.29 2.41 -10.22
C GLU A 28 30.10 3.48 -10.94
N ASN A 29 30.06 4.73 -10.45
CA ASN A 29 30.92 5.81 -10.94
C ASN A 29 31.43 6.71 -9.78
N PRO A 30 32.69 6.57 -9.33
CA PRO A 30 33.21 7.32 -8.19
C PRO A 30 33.37 8.82 -8.49
N ASN A 31 33.45 9.22 -9.76
CA ASN A 31 33.58 10.63 -10.14
C ASN A 31 32.34 11.44 -9.77
N ILE A 32 31.19 10.79 -9.55
CA ILE A 32 29.94 11.44 -9.14
C ILE A 32 30.09 12.22 -7.82
N LEU A 33 31.03 11.82 -6.95
CA LEU A 33 31.26 12.48 -5.67
C LEU A 33 31.95 13.84 -5.83
N PHE A 34 32.66 14.07 -6.94
CA PHE A 34 33.46 15.26 -7.21
C PHE A 34 32.93 16.12 -8.36
N GLN A 35 31.72 15.85 -8.87
CA GLN A 35 31.11 16.65 -9.93
C GLN A 35 30.75 18.06 -9.42
N LYS A 36 31.13 19.07 -10.20
CA LYS A 36 31.00 20.50 -9.84
C LYS A 36 29.57 20.90 -9.48
N ASP A 37 28.59 20.36 -10.20
CA ASP A 37 27.18 20.72 -10.05
C ASP A 37 26.56 20.16 -8.75
N MET A 38 27.17 19.13 -8.15
CA MET A 38 26.66 18.45 -6.96
C MET A 38 27.64 18.46 -5.78
N ILE A 39 28.77 19.16 -5.89
CA ILE A 39 29.81 19.15 -4.86
C ILE A 39 29.35 19.83 -3.55
N LEU A 40 28.36 20.71 -3.62
CA LEU A 40 27.76 21.41 -2.47
C LEU A 40 26.52 20.69 -1.91
N GLU A 41 26.10 19.57 -2.50
CA GLU A 41 24.99 18.76 -2.01
C GLU A 41 25.47 17.80 -0.91
N PHE A 42 25.57 18.30 0.33
CA PHE A 42 26.01 17.51 1.50
C PHE A 42 24.86 16.90 2.30
N PHE A 43 23.63 17.37 2.10
CA PHE A 43 22.47 16.93 2.88
C PHE A 43 21.39 16.34 1.98
N PRO A 44 20.77 15.20 2.38
CA PRO A 44 19.66 14.63 1.63
C PRO A 44 18.40 15.50 1.82
N ILE A 45 17.79 15.93 0.71
CA ILE A 45 16.48 16.62 0.72
C ILE A 45 15.40 15.72 0.12
N GLU A 46 14.13 15.96 0.46
CA GLU A 46 13.01 15.10 0.07
C GLU A 46 12.88 14.93 -1.45
N THR A 47 13.20 15.99 -2.21
CA THR A 47 13.14 16.04 -3.68
C THR A 47 14.24 15.25 -4.40
N MET A 48 15.20 14.67 -3.67
CA MET A 48 16.29 13.88 -4.26
C MET A 48 15.90 12.41 -4.45
N GLY A 49 16.36 11.83 -5.57
CA GLY A 49 16.33 10.39 -5.79
C GLY A 49 17.17 9.62 -4.76
N TYR A 50 16.88 8.33 -4.58
CA TYR A 50 17.53 7.52 -3.55
C TYR A 50 19.07 7.49 -3.69
N ASN A 51 19.57 7.25 -4.91
CA ASN A 51 21.01 7.24 -5.19
C ASN A 51 21.66 8.60 -4.92
N GLN A 52 20.98 9.69 -5.27
CA GLN A 52 21.45 11.04 -4.99
C GLN A 52 21.55 11.32 -3.49
N LYS A 53 20.56 10.85 -2.69
CA LYS A 53 20.59 10.97 -1.22
C LYS A 53 21.79 10.24 -0.63
N LEU A 54 22.06 9.01 -1.07
CA LEU A 54 23.24 8.27 -0.59
C LEU A 54 24.56 8.92 -1.00
N ASN A 55 24.65 9.44 -2.23
CA ASN A 55 25.83 10.17 -2.70
C ASN A 55 26.08 11.44 -1.87
N ALA A 56 25.03 12.20 -1.52
CA ALA A 56 25.13 13.38 -0.67
C ALA A 56 25.70 13.03 0.73
N ILE A 57 25.18 11.95 1.34
CA ILE A 57 25.67 11.45 2.63
C ILE A 57 27.14 11.01 2.53
N SER A 58 27.51 10.27 1.47
CA SER A 58 28.90 9.84 1.26
C SER A 58 29.87 11.01 1.07
N ARG A 59 29.45 12.09 0.39
CA ARG A 59 30.24 13.33 0.27
C ARG A 59 30.45 14.00 1.63
N ALA A 60 29.39 14.09 2.45
CA ALA A 60 29.49 14.66 3.79
C ALA A 60 30.46 13.85 4.67
N VAL A 61 30.37 12.52 4.63
CA VAL A 61 31.28 11.63 5.38
C VAL A 61 32.73 11.82 4.92
N LEU A 62 32.99 11.90 3.61
CA LEU A 62 34.34 12.17 3.09
C LEU A 62 34.89 13.51 3.56
N LEU A 63 34.10 14.58 3.45
CA LEU A 63 34.50 15.93 3.88
C LEU A 63 34.83 15.94 5.37
N LEU A 64 33.93 15.39 6.21
CA LEU A 64 34.14 15.32 7.65
C LEU A 64 35.36 14.48 8.01
N THR A 65 35.56 13.34 7.34
CA THR A 65 36.72 12.47 7.59
C THR A 65 38.03 13.18 7.26
N ILE A 66 38.10 13.89 6.12
CA ILE A 66 39.29 14.66 5.72
C ILE A 66 39.54 15.81 6.69
N LEU A 67 38.50 16.58 7.04
CA LEU A 67 38.62 17.71 7.96
C LEU A 67 39.08 17.25 9.36
N SER A 68 38.47 16.19 9.89
CA SER A 68 38.84 15.60 11.17
C SER A 68 40.26 15.01 11.14
N PHE A 69 40.67 14.39 10.03
CA PHE A 69 42.04 13.91 9.88
C PHE A 69 43.06 15.05 9.86
N LEU A 70 42.77 16.16 9.17
CA LEU A 70 43.67 17.32 9.14
C LEU A 70 43.84 17.96 10.53
N PHE A 71 42.77 17.98 11.34
CA PHE A 71 42.81 18.54 12.69
C PHE A 71 43.54 17.64 13.69
N THR A 72 43.21 16.34 13.72
CA THR A 72 43.72 15.42 14.77
C THR A 72 44.95 14.61 14.32
N ARG A 73 45.23 14.53 13.00
CA ARG A 73 46.33 13.75 12.39
C ARG A 73 46.40 12.28 12.82
N ASN A 74 45.26 11.70 13.18
CA ASN A 74 45.18 10.33 13.67
C ASN A 74 44.63 9.40 12.59
N LEU A 75 45.41 8.37 12.22
CA LEU A 75 45.03 7.36 11.24
C LEU A 75 43.73 6.62 11.61
N ARG A 76 43.39 6.54 12.91
CA ARG A 76 42.13 5.93 13.37
C ARG A 76 40.89 6.59 12.75
N ILE A 77 40.95 7.90 12.46
CA ILE A 77 39.84 8.65 11.86
C ILE A 77 39.59 8.20 10.42
N LEU A 78 40.65 7.91 9.66
CA LEU A 78 40.53 7.40 8.29
C LEU A 78 39.90 5.99 8.28
N ILE A 79 40.23 5.16 9.27
CA ILE A 79 39.65 3.81 9.43
C ILE A 79 38.15 3.90 9.74
N ILE A 80 37.73 4.84 10.60
CA ILE A 80 36.31 5.03 10.91
C ILE A 80 35.56 5.56 9.67
N GLY A 81 36.15 6.50 8.93
CA GLY A 81 35.60 7.02 7.68
C GLY A 81 35.43 5.93 6.60
N SER A 82 36.38 5.01 6.48
CA SER A 82 36.26 3.91 5.52
C SER A 82 35.19 2.89 5.93
N ILE A 83 35.09 2.56 7.23
CA ILE A 83 34.03 1.68 7.75
C ILE A 83 32.64 2.27 7.48
N THR A 84 32.45 3.57 7.73
CA THR A 84 31.16 4.23 7.49
C THR A 84 30.78 4.27 6.02
N LEU A 85 31.74 4.52 5.10
CA LEU A 85 31.49 4.40 3.66
C LEU A 85 31.14 2.97 3.24
N ALA A 86 31.79 1.96 3.84
CA ALA A 86 31.46 0.56 3.61
C ALA A 86 30.04 0.22 4.08
N SER A 87 29.58 0.75 5.22
CA SER A 87 28.20 0.60 5.68
C SER A 87 27.19 1.21 4.69
N ILE A 88 27.47 2.39 4.14
CA ILE A 88 26.62 3.02 3.11
C ILE A 88 26.55 2.15 1.84
N TYR A 89 27.68 1.58 1.42
CA TYR A 89 27.74 0.64 0.30
C TYR A 89 26.91 -0.63 0.54
N LEU A 90 26.97 -1.20 1.76
CA LEU A 90 26.15 -2.35 2.13
C LEU A 90 24.64 -2.04 2.08
N LEU A 91 24.24 -0.86 2.55
CA LEU A 91 22.84 -0.40 2.44
C LEU A 91 22.39 -0.26 0.98
N TYR A 92 23.27 0.24 0.10
CA TYR A 92 23.00 0.30 -1.33
C TYR A 92 22.76 -1.10 -1.93
N ILE A 93 23.66 -2.06 -1.67
CA ILE A 93 23.52 -3.44 -2.15
C ILE A 93 22.22 -4.07 -1.64
N TYR A 94 21.92 -3.92 -0.35
CA TYR A 94 20.73 -4.50 0.24
C TYR A 94 19.47 -4.02 -0.47
N LYS A 95 19.34 -2.70 -0.68
CA LYS A 95 18.18 -2.12 -1.35
C LYS A 95 18.14 -2.45 -2.85
N LYS A 96 19.29 -2.45 -3.53
CA LYS A 96 19.38 -2.85 -4.95
C LYS A 96 18.87 -4.29 -5.14
N ARG A 97 19.28 -5.23 -4.28
CA ARG A 97 18.77 -6.60 -4.28
C ARG A 97 17.27 -6.69 -3.98
N GLU A 98 16.74 -5.84 -3.11
CA GLU A 98 15.31 -5.79 -2.82
C GLU A 98 14.51 -5.29 -4.04
N GLN A 99 15.02 -4.27 -4.74
CA GLN A 99 14.42 -3.77 -5.98
C GLN A 99 14.49 -4.82 -7.10
N GLU A 100 15.64 -5.46 -7.30
CA GLU A 100 15.79 -6.56 -8.26
C GLU A 100 14.84 -7.73 -7.93
N LYS A 101 14.59 -8.05 -6.65
CA LYS A 101 13.58 -9.04 -6.24
C LYS A 101 12.14 -8.60 -6.52
N LYS A 102 11.84 -7.30 -6.46
CA LYS A 102 10.52 -6.76 -6.81
C LYS A 102 10.29 -6.77 -8.32
N GLU A 103 11.32 -6.49 -9.11
CA GLU A 103 11.27 -6.46 -10.57
C GLU A 103 11.37 -7.86 -11.21
N SER A 104 12.11 -8.79 -10.60
CA SER A 104 12.23 -10.18 -11.06
C SER A 104 11.10 -11.11 -10.61
N LYS A 105 10.13 -10.60 -9.84
CA LYS A 105 8.81 -11.22 -9.68
C LYS A 105 8.00 -11.03 -10.97
N SER A 106 8.45 -11.67 -12.05
CA SER A 106 7.54 -12.17 -13.07
C SER A 106 6.55 -13.14 -12.40
N PRO A 107 5.30 -13.24 -12.87
CA PRO A 107 4.20 -13.93 -12.19
C PRO A 107 4.35 -15.46 -12.04
N GLU A 108 5.52 -16.03 -12.36
CA GLU A 108 5.71 -17.47 -12.50
C GLU A 108 6.63 -18.09 -11.45
N ARG A 109 7.35 -17.33 -10.63
CA ARG A 109 8.18 -17.90 -9.56
C ARG A 109 7.52 -17.79 -8.20
N LYS A 110 6.56 -18.68 -7.98
CA LYS A 110 6.12 -19.11 -6.64
C LYS A 110 7.29 -19.76 -5.92
N ILE A 111 8.14 -18.95 -5.30
CA ILE A 111 8.90 -19.39 -4.13
C ILE A 111 7.84 -19.55 -3.06
N GLU A 112 7.79 -20.72 -2.42
CA GLU A 112 6.87 -21.09 -1.34
C GLU A 112 6.82 -20.04 -0.23
N SER A 113 6.03 -19.00 -0.45
CA SER A 113 5.50 -18.13 0.57
C SER A 113 4.14 -18.73 0.90
N PHE A 114 3.81 -18.88 2.17
CA PHE A 114 2.47 -19.23 2.65
C PHE A 114 1.46 -18.11 2.38
N GLU A 115 1.60 -17.40 1.25
CA GLU A 115 0.64 -16.42 0.79
C GLU A 115 -0.49 -17.17 0.12
N ASN A 116 -1.64 -17.17 0.81
CA ASN A 116 -2.89 -17.66 0.29
C ASN A 116 -3.14 -16.99 -1.07
N PRO A 117 -3.35 -17.74 -2.18
CA PRO A 117 -3.64 -17.15 -3.50
C PRO A 117 -4.86 -16.22 -3.49
N ALA A 118 -5.72 -16.30 -2.47
CA ALA A 118 -6.74 -15.29 -2.23
C ALA A 118 -6.15 -13.89 -2.00
N LEU A 119 -5.07 -13.75 -1.23
CA LEU A 119 -4.46 -12.45 -0.89
C LEU A 119 -4.01 -11.65 -2.13
N GLU A 120 -3.53 -12.33 -3.18
CA GLU A 120 -3.13 -11.66 -4.42
C GLU A 120 -4.33 -11.05 -5.17
N VAL A 121 -5.45 -11.78 -5.21
CA VAL A 121 -6.72 -11.30 -5.77
C VAL A 121 -7.27 -10.14 -4.92
N LEU A 122 -7.11 -10.21 -3.60
CA LEU A 122 -7.55 -9.17 -2.67
C LEU A 122 -6.73 -7.89 -2.76
N ASN A 123 -5.42 -7.99 -3.01
CA ASN A 123 -4.54 -6.83 -3.18
C ASN A 123 -4.80 -6.10 -4.51
N HIS A 124 -5.21 -6.82 -5.55
CA HIS A 124 -5.62 -6.25 -6.84
C HIS A 124 -7.11 -5.87 -6.88
N TYR A 125 -7.82 -6.06 -5.78
CA TYR A 125 -9.23 -5.72 -5.68
C TYR A 125 -9.44 -4.21 -5.83
N GLN A 126 -9.86 -3.80 -7.02
CA GLN A 126 -10.33 -2.44 -7.27
C GLN A 126 -11.78 -2.35 -6.83
N LYS A 127 -12.02 -1.46 -5.87
CA LYS A 127 -13.34 -1.11 -5.37
C LYS A 127 -14.19 -0.60 -6.55
N ASP A 128 -15.10 -1.43 -7.06
CA ASP A 128 -16.15 -0.95 -7.95
C ASP A 128 -17.23 -0.26 -7.11
N PRO A 129 -17.40 1.08 -7.22
CA PRO A 129 -18.43 1.80 -6.48
C PRO A 129 -19.86 1.38 -6.87
N ALA A 130 -20.04 0.67 -8.00
CA ALA A 130 -21.33 0.14 -8.38
C ALA A 130 -21.78 -1.03 -7.48
N THR A 131 -20.84 -1.83 -6.95
CA THR A 131 -21.15 -3.12 -6.31
C THR A 131 -21.28 -3.01 -4.80
N PHE A 132 -20.49 -2.16 -4.14
CA PHE A 132 -20.44 -2.06 -2.68
C PHE A 132 -20.98 -0.73 -2.18
N ASP A 133 -21.46 -0.76 -0.94
CA ASP A 133 -21.77 0.45 -0.19
C ASP A 133 -20.47 1.10 0.33
N ASN A 134 -20.52 2.40 0.61
CA ASN A 134 -19.35 3.13 1.09
C ASN A 134 -19.40 3.33 2.61
N PRO A 135 -18.27 3.15 3.33
CA PRO A 135 -18.14 3.58 4.71
C PRO A 135 -18.50 5.06 4.85
N SER A 136 -19.35 5.40 5.82
CA SER A 136 -19.76 6.76 6.15
C SER A 136 -19.48 7.07 7.63
N SER A 137 -19.44 8.34 8.03
CA SER A 137 -19.22 8.68 9.45
C SER A 137 -20.33 8.16 10.35
N THR A 138 -21.57 8.12 9.86
CA THR A 138 -22.73 7.55 10.58
C THR A 138 -22.69 6.03 10.69
N ASN A 139 -22.01 5.35 9.76
CA ASN A 139 -21.89 3.90 9.72
C ASN A 139 -20.53 3.48 9.13
N PRO A 140 -19.44 3.54 9.91
CA PRO A 140 -18.10 3.28 9.40
C PRO A 140 -17.93 1.87 8.84
N PHE A 141 -18.57 0.86 9.46
CA PHE A 141 -18.47 -0.54 9.03
C PHE A 141 -19.50 -0.95 7.96
N SER A 142 -20.39 -0.02 7.56
CA SER A 142 -21.49 -0.25 6.62
C SER A 142 -22.40 -1.43 6.99
N ASN A 143 -22.63 -1.64 8.29
CA ASN A 143 -23.55 -2.66 8.78
C ASN A 143 -25.00 -2.29 8.50
N VAL A 144 -25.90 -3.28 8.43
CA VAL A 144 -27.34 -3.00 8.35
C VAL A 144 -27.80 -2.32 9.64
N LEU A 145 -28.39 -1.14 9.52
CA LEU A 145 -29.00 -0.41 10.60
C LEU A 145 -30.53 -0.52 10.53
N ILE A 146 -31.21 -0.27 11.66
CA ILE A 146 -32.68 -0.28 11.71
C ILE A 146 -33.30 0.71 10.70
N PRO A 147 -32.81 1.95 10.54
CA PRO A 147 -33.37 2.90 9.57
C PRO A 147 -33.21 2.46 8.10
N ASP A 148 -32.28 1.54 7.80
CA ASP A 148 -32.07 1.09 6.42
C ASP A 148 -33.29 0.37 5.86
N TYR A 149 -34.15 -0.22 6.70
CA TYR A 149 -35.39 -0.85 6.22
C TYR A 149 -36.36 0.15 5.58
N ASP A 150 -36.38 1.41 6.06
CA ASP A 150 -37.26 2.46 5.53
C ASP A 150 -36.56 3.32 4.47
N PHE A 151 -35.29 3.68 4.71
CA PHE A 151 -34.56 4.64 3.88
C PHE A 151 -33.60 4.02 2.86
N ASN A 152 -33.21 2.75 3.04
CA ASN A 152 -32.29 2.04 2.15
C ASN A 152 -32.67 0.55 1.98
N PRO A 153 -33.90 0.24 1.52
CA PRO A 153 -34.42 -1.13 1.49
C PRO A 153 -33.69 -2.05 0.49
N LYS A 154 -32.83 -1.51 -0.37
CA LYS A 154 -31.95 -2.24 -1.30
C LYS A 154 -30.47 -1.97 -0.98
N LYS A 155 -30.13 -2.06 0.30
CA LYS A 155 -28.77 -1.80 0.78
C LYS A 155 -27.77 -2.72 0.10
N LYS A 156 -26.72 -2.12 -0.48
CA LYS A 156 -25.59 -2.83 -1.08
C LYS A 156 -24.71 -3.48 -0.01
N PRO A 157 -23.96 -4.55 -0.36
CA PRO A 157 -23.05 -5.19 0.58
C PRO A 157 -21.96 -4.22 1.06
N ALA A 158 -21.55 -4.38 2.31
CA ALA A 158 -20.38 -3.69 2.84
C ALA A 158 -19.12 -4.12 2.09
N PRO A 159 -18.15 -3.21 1.89
CA PRO A 159 -16.91 -3.54 1.23
C PRO A 159 -16.05 -4.44 2.13
N PRO A 160 -15.13 -5.23 1.55
CA PRO A 160 -14.25 -6.12 2.32
C PRO A 160 -13.35 -5.32 3.27
N SER A 161 -13.56 -5.46 4.58
CA SER A 161 -12.84 -4.70 5.62
C SER A 161 -11.36 -5.07 5.74
N PHE A 162 -10.96 -6.27 5.30
CA PHE A 162 -9.57 -6.70 5.29
C PHE A 162 -8.73 -6.02 4.20
N ASN A 163 -9.34 -5.34 3.21
CA ASN A 163 -8.60 -4.58 2.21
C ASN A 163 -8.08 -3.29 2.85
N GLN A 164 -6.78 -3.02 2.73
CA GLN A 164 -6.15 -1.86 3.38
C GLN A 164 -6.82 -0.53 3.03
N ASN A 165 -7.16 -0.30 1.76
CA ASN A 165 -7.79 0.94 1.32
C ASN A 165 -9.18 1.15 1.96
N ILE A 166 -9.90 0.05 2.17
CA ILE A 166 -11.21 0.07 2.83
C ILE A 166 -11.02 0.26 4.32
N ASN A 167 -10.07 -0.44 4.94
CA ASN A 167 -9.75 -0.32 6.36
C ASN A 167 -9.40 1.14 6.71
N ASP A 168 -8.52 1.77 5.93
CA ASP A 168 -8.16 3.18 6.11
C ASP A 168 -9.38 4.10 5.96
N SER A 169 -10.30 3.77 5.04
CA SER A 169 -11.56 4.50 4.89
C SER A 169 -12.50 4.31 6.08
N ILE A 170 -12.59 3.11 6.66
CA ILE A 170 -13.36 2.82 7.88
C ILE A 170 -12.77 3.63 9.04
N LEU A 171 -11.44 3.59 9.21
CA LEU A 171 -10.72 4.30 10.26
C LEU A 171 -10.97 5.82 10.19
N ASN A 172 -10.83 6.40 8.99
CA ASN A 172 -11.07 7.82 8.78
C ASN A 172 -12.53 8.22 9.05
N ASN A 173 -13.49 7.39 8.65
CA ASN A 173 -14.90 7.64 8.96
C ASN A 173 -15.22 7.46 10.44
N ALA A 174 -14.58 6.53 11.13
CA ALA A 174 -14.71 6.38 12.58
C ALA A 174 -14.16 7.60 13.32
N LYS A 175 -13.02 8.18 12.87
CA LYS A 175 -12.52 9.46 13.41
C LYS A 175 -13.52 10.60 13.15
N LYS A 176 -14.10 10.68 11.95
CA LYS A 176 -15.16 11.66 11.62
C LYS A 176 -16.42 11.48 12.46
N MET A 177 -16.83 10.24 12.75
CA MET A 177 -17.96 9.96 13.64
C MET A 177 -17.79 10.64 15.00
N VAL A 178 -16.57 10.62 15.56
CA VAL A 178 -16.24 11.28 16.83
C VAL A 178 -16.31 12.81 16.69
N GLN A 179 -15.86 13.37 15.57
CA GLN A 179 -15.98 14.81 15.28
C GLN A 179 -17.44 15.24 15.17
N ASP A 180 -18.24 14.51 14.38
CA ASP A 180 -19.66 14.78 14.13
C ASP A 180 -20.48 14.69 15.42
N ALA A 181 -20.11 13.78 16.33
CA ALA A 181 -20.73 13.65 17.65
C ALA A 181 -20.36 14.80 18.62
N ASN A 182 -19.29 15.56 18.35
CA ASN A 182 -18.77 16.61 19.22
C ASN A 182 -18.62 17.96 18.48
N PRO A 183 -19.71 18.56 17.99
CA PRO A 183 -19.65 19.78 17.15
C PRO A 183 -19.09 21.01 17.88
N GLY A 184 -19.07 21.02 19.22
CA GLY A 184 -18.48 22.09 20.02
C GLY A 184 -16.95 22.10 20.06
N GLN A 185 -16.28 21.13 19.44
CA GLN A 185 -14.82 20.99 19.46
C GLN A 185 -14.27 20.75 18.02
N PRO A 186 -13.94 21.83 17.27
CA PRO A 186 -13.62 21.72 15.85
C PRO A 186 -12.34 20.89 15.55
N ASP A 187 -11.40 20.81 16.49
CA ASP A 187 -10.10 20.11 16.31
C ASP A 187 -9.97 18.85 17.17
N ILE A 188 -11.08 18.22 17.56
CA ILE A 188 -11.05 17.07 18.49
C ILE A 188 -10.27 15.88 17.92
N ALA A 189 -10.37 15.60 16.62
CA ALA A 189 -9.64 14.48 16.01
C ALA A 189 -8.13 14.71 16.01
N ASP A 190 -7.68 15.95 15.77
CA ASP A 190 -6.26 16.32 15.77
C ASP A 190 -5.66 16.33 17.17
N LYS A 191 -6.49 16.30 18.22
CA LYS A 191 -6.05 16.16 19.60
C LYS A 191 -6.07 14.72 20.11
N LEU A 192 -6.91 13.87 19.53
CA LEU A 192 -7.10 12.48 19.97
C LEU A 192 -6.31 11.46 19.13
N PHE A 193 -5.97 11.80 17.87
CA PHE A 193 -5.47 10.83 16.90
C PHE A 193 -4.24 11.32 16.13
N LYS A 194 -3.46 12.24 16.69
CA LYS A 194 -2.34 12.87 15.98
C LYS A 194 -1.11 11.99 15.98
N ASP A 195 -0.77 11.46 17.14
CA ASP A 195 0.46 10.70 17.31
C ASP A 195 0.25 9.25 16.88
N LEU A 196 1.32 8.62 16.39
CA LEU A 196 1.30 7.21 15.97
C LEU A 196 0.85 6.28 17.10
N GLY A 197 1.24 6.59 18.35
CA GLY A 197 0.80 5.85 19.52
C GLY A 197 -0.70 5.96 19.77
N GLU A 198 -1.26 7.16 19.63
CA GLU A 198 -2.71 7.39 19.79
C GLU A 198 -3.51 6.69 18.69
N GLN A 199 -3.03 6.74 17.45
CA GLN A 199 -3.65 6.04 16.32
C GLN A 199 -3.68 4.53 16.56
N PHE A 200 -2.59 3.96 17.06
CA PHE A 200 -2.53 2.54 17.41
C PHE A 200 -3.52 2.17 18.52
N ILE A 201 -3.61 2.97 19.58
CA ILE A 201 -4.59 2.74 20.66
C ILE A 201 -6.02 2.88 20.13
N PHE A 202 -6.28 3.82 19.24
CA PHE A 202 -7.59 3.97 18.61
C PHE A 202 -7.94 2.75 17.75
N GLU A 203 -7.04 2.28 16.89
CA GLU A 203 -7.24 1.04 16.12
C GLU A 203 -7.50 -0.16 17.03
N GLN A 204 -6.74 -0.29 18.12
CA GLN A 204 -6.95 -1.34 19.13
C GLN A 204 -8.34 -1.22 19.78
N SER A 205 -8.82 -0.01 20.03
CA SER A 205 -10.18 0.24 20.57
C SER A 205 -11.29 -0.12 19.58
N LEU A 206 -10.98 -0.22 18.28
CA LEU A 206 -11.93 -0.61 17.25
C LEU A 206 -12.10 -2.12 17.10
N GLN A 207 -11.26 -2.96 17.73
CA GLN A 207 -11.37 -4.43 17.67
C GLN A 207 -12.75 -5.03 17.94
N PRO A 208 -13.57 -4.56 18.91
CA PRO A 208 -14.90 -5.11 19.12
C PRO A 208 -15.90 -4.73 18.02
N PHE A 209 -15.54 -3.79 17.13
CA PHE A 209 -16.39 -3.33 16.04
C PHE A 209 -15.92 -3.94 14.72
N TYR A 210 -16.84 -4.59 14.02
CA TYR A 210 -16.55 -5.27 12.76
C TYR A 210 -17.77 -5.24 11.84
N SER A 211 -17.54 -5.49 10.55
CA SER A 211 -18.61 -5.69 9.59
C SER A 211 -19.25 -7.06 9.81
N ASN A 212 -20.57 -7.10 9.99
CA ASN A 212 -21.32 -8.33 10.18
C ASN A 212 -21.27 -9.20 8.90
N PRO A 213 -21.51 -10.51 9.00
CA PRO A 213 -21.55 -11.39 7.82
C PRO A 213 -22.65 -11.03 6.81
N ALA A 214 -23.79 -10.53 7.30
CA ALA A 214 -24.90 -10.07 6.48
C ALA A 214 -25.00 -8.54 6.53
N THR A 215 -24.75 -7.88 5.40
CA THR A 215 -24.75 -6.40 5.29
C THR A 215 -25.70 -5.86 4.21
N THR A 216 -26.52 -6.73 3.61
CA THR A 216 -27.50 -6.38 2.59
C THR A 216 -28.92 -6.46 3.13
N ILE A 217 -29.84 -5.77 2.44
CA ILE A 217 -31.28 -5.93 2.64
C ILE A 217 -31.90 -6.27 1.28
N PRO A 218 -32.58 -7.42 1.11
CA PRO A 218 -32.60 -8.57 2.04
C PRO A 218 -31.22 -9.24 2.16
N ASN A 219 -31.06 -10.15 3.13
CA ASN A 219 -29.85 -10.98 3.22
C ASN A 219 -29.72 -11.90 1.99
N ASP A 220 -28.49 -12.16 1.55
CA ASP A 220 -28.19 -12.96 0.36
C ASP A 220 -28.32 -14.47 0.61
N GLN A 221 -29.57 -14.92 0.73
CA GLN A 221 -29.89 -16.35 0.90
C GLN A 221 -29.57 -17.16 -0.36
N ALA A 222 -29.64 -16.54 -1.55
CA ALA A 222 -29.35 -17.19 -2.82
C ALA A 222 -27.85 -17.53 -2.91
N GLY A 223 -26.97 -16.55 -2.66
CA GLY A 223 -25.53 -16.79 -2.61
C GLY A 223 -25.13 -17.84 -1.58
N PHE A 224 -25.79 -17.88 -0.41
CA PHE A 224 -25.57 -18.94 0.58
C PHE A 224 -26.00 -20.33 0.07
N ALA A 225 -27.17 -20.44 -0.56
CA ALA A 225 -27.65 -21.70 -1.13
C ALA A 225 -26.74 -22.19 -2.28
N ASP A 226 -26.29 -21.28 -3.14
CA ASP A 226 -25.35 -21.58 -4.23
C ASP A 226 -23.98 -22.00 -3.69
N PHE A 227 -23.53 -21.40 -2.59
CA PHE A 227 -22.31 -21.83 -1.90
C PHE A 227 -22.44 -23.26 -1.35
N CYS A 228 -23.56 -23.61 -0.72
CA CYS A 228 -23.77 -24.94 -0.15
C CYS A 228 -24.04 -26.03 -1.20
N TYR A 229 -24.78 -25.71 -2.26
CA TYR A 229 -25.36 -26.70 -3.17
C TYR A 229 -25.14 -26.41 -4.66
N GLY A 230 -24.70 -25.20 -5.04
CA GLY A 230 -24.63 -24.77 -6.44
C GLY A 230 -23.66 -25.59 -7.30
N SER A 231 -22.61 -26.16 -6.71
CA SER A 231 -21.68 -27.08 -7.40
C SER A 231 -22.08 -28.56 -7.30
N MET A 232 -23.22 -28.88 -6.68
CA MET A 232 -23.67 -30.25 -6.50
C MET A 232 -24.34 -30.76 -7.77
N VAL A 233 -23.57 -31.49 -8.57
CA VAL A 233 -24.08 -32.13 -9.79
C VAL A 233 -24.94 -33.36 -9.45
N SER A 234 -26.14 -33.44 -10.03
CA SER A 234 -27.05 -34.57 -9.81
C SER A 234 -27.03 -35.56 -10.97
N CYS A 235 -27.02 -36.86 -10.66
CA CYS A 235 -27.20 -37.90 -11.67
C CYS A 235 -28.61 -37.86 -12.31
N LYS A 236 -29.62 -37.39 -11.58
CA LYS A 236 -31.01 -37.27 -12.08
C LYS A 236 -31.11 -36.34 -13.29
N GLU A 237 -30.22 -35.35 -13.38
CA GLU A 237 -30.14 -34.39 -14.48
C GLU A 237 -29.33 -34.92 -15.68
N GLY A 238 -28.85 -36.16 -15.62
CA GLY A 238 -28.07 -36.79 -16.70
C GLY A 238 -26.57 -36.48 -16.67
N ASN A 239 -26.04 -35.96 -15.55
CA ASN A 239 -24.60 -35.75 -15.41
C ASN A 239 -23.87 -37.10 -15.25
N LEU A 240 -23.12 -37.51 -16.28
CA LEU A 240 -22.45 -38.82 -16.33
C LEU A 240 -21.40 -38.98 -15.21
N PHE A 241 -20.67 -37.92 -14.85
CA PHE A 241 -19.69 -37.95 -13.77
C PHE A 241 -20.37 -38.17 -12.41
N ALA A 242 -21.50 -37.52 -12.16
CA ALA A 242 -22.29 -37.72 -10.95
C ALA A 242 -22.87 -39.13 -10.85
N CYS A 243 -23.35 -39.70 -11.97
CA CYS A 243 -23.88 -41.06 -12.02
C CYS A 243 -22.81 -42.13 -11.80
N ALA A 244 -21.58 -41.86 -12.25
CA ALA A 244 -20.49 -42.82 -12.17
C ALA A 244 -19.85 -42.93 -10.77
N ARG A 245 -20.03 -41.94 -9.89
CA ARG A 245 -19.39 -41.88 -8.55
C ARG A 245 -19.65 -43.09 -7.65
N ASN A 246 -20.77 -43.80 -7.83
CA ASN A 246 -21.15 -44.97 -7.03
C ASN A 246 -21.08 -46.29 -7.82
N LEU A 247 -20.43 -46.33 -8.99
CA LEU A 247 -20.21 -47.58 -9.73
C LEU A 247 -19.04 -48.36 -9.14
N ASP A 248 -19.15 -49.69 -9.09
CA ASP A 248 -18.14 -50.60 -8.52
C ASP A 248 -16.73 -50.47 -9.15
N ARG A 249 -16.62 -49.85 -10.33
CA ARG A 249 -15.36 -49.64 -11.07
C ARG A 249 -14.85 -48.20 -11.06
N HIS A 250 -15.46 -47.31 -10.27
CA HIS A 250 -15.03 -45.92 -10.19
C HIS A 250 -13.75 -45.79 -9.35
N THR A 251 -12.66 -45.33 -9.97
CA THR A 251 -11.43 -44.91 -9.28
C THR A 251 -11.39 -43.38 -9.23
N ASN A 252 -11.20 -42.82 -8.04
CA ASN A 252 -11.12 -41.37 -7.79
C ASN A 252 -9.94 -40.70 -8.48
#